data_AF-A0A4P2QJ30-F1
#
_entry.id   AF-A0A4P2QJ30-F1
#
_cell.length_a   1.000
_cell.length_b   1.000
_cell.length_c   1.000
_cell.angle_alpha   90.00
_cell.angle_beta   90.00
_cell.angle_gamma   90.00
#
_symmetry.space_group_name_H-M   'P 1'
#
loop_
_entity.id
_entity.type
_entity.pdbx_description
1 polymer ?
#
loop_
_entity_poly.entity_id
_entity_poly.type
_entity_poly.pdbx_seq_one_letter_code
_entity_poly.pdbx_strand_id
1 'polypeptide(L)'
;MRHIYYTSLAFGRESKAAVMRAHLDTEAYLRARGITYTILREGVYMESFPVFLGFFGAGHDEVVVPGDGGGRLGCAGRPRRGDDEDHRRRRIRR
;
A
#
# COMPACT_ATOMS: atom_id res chain seq x y z
N MET A 1 16.77 -16.70 11.59
CA MET A 1 15.79 -16.07 10.67
C MET A 1 15.92 -16.76 9.31
N ARG A 2 14.85 -17.32 8.73
CA ARG A 2 14.94 -18.02 7.42
C ARG A 2 14.55 -17.14 6.23
N HIS A 3 13.61 -16.22 6.42
CA HIS A 3 13.12 -15.30 5.39
C HIS A 3 12.52 -14.06 6.04
N ILE A 4 12.77 -12.87 5.50
CA ILE A 4 12.16 -11.61 5.97
C ILE A 4 11.09 -11.17 4.97
N TYR A 5 9.88 -10.90 5.45
CA TYR A 5 8.85 -10.20 4.67
C TYR A 5 8.76 -8.78 5.18
N TYR A 6 9.06 -7.81 4.32
CA TYR A 6 9.05 -6.39 4.66
C TYR A 6 7.99 -5.65 3.86
N THR A 7 7.11 -4.94 4.55
CA THR A 7 6.12 -4.06 3.93
C THR A 7 6.70 -2.67 3.72
N SER A 8 6.71 -2.25 2.46
CA SER A 8 7.21 -0.97 1.99
C SER A 8 6.10 -0.21 1.28
N LEU A 9 6.37 1.02 0.88
CA LEU A 9 5.40 1.88 0.21
C LEU A 9 5.62 1.87 -1.31
N ALA A 10 4.51 1.87 -2.06
CA ALA A 10 4.51 1.91 -3.52
C ALA A 10 4.71 3.33 -4.09
N PHE A 11 5.43 4.21 -3.39
CA PHE A 11 5.83 5.50 -3.95
C PHE A 11 7.07 5.36 -4.84
N GLY A 12 7.25 6.30 -5.76
CA GLY A 12 8.42 6.37 -6.62
C GLY A 12 9.73 6.44 -5.82
N ARG A 13 10.82 5.90 -6.38
CA ARG A 13 12.14 5.93 -5.74
C ARG A 13 12.70 7.35 -5.56
N GLU A 14 12.25 8.27 -6.42
CA GLU A 14 12.56 9.70 -6.37
C GLU A 14 11.67 10.48 -5.38
N SER A 15 10.82 9.80 -4.60
CA SER A 15 9.96 10.45 -3.61
C SER A 15 10.79 11.23 -2.59
N LYS A 16 10.41 12.50 -2.39
CA LYS A 16 10.99 13.40 -1.38
C LYS A 16 10.31 13.28 -0.02
N ALA A 17 9.22 12.51 0.09
CA ALA A 17 8.54 12.29 1.36
C ALA A 17 9.46 11.54 2.34
N ALA A 18 9.71 12.13 3.51
CA ALA A 18 10.62 11.58 4.52
C ALA A 18 10.27 10.13 4.91
N VAL A 19 8.96 9.83 5.01
CA VAL A 19 8.48 8.48 5.30
C VAL A 19 8.91 7.50 4.20
N MET A 20 8.76 7.86 2.93
CA MET A 20 9.21 7.00 1.83
C MET A 20 10.73 6.84 1.81
N ARG A 21 11.50 7.89 2.13
CA ARG A 21 12.96 7.81 2.22
C ARG A 21 13.41 6.76 3.24
N ALA A 22 12.79 6.72 4.42
CA ALA A 22 13.09 5.72 5.44
C ALA A 22 12.80 4.27 4.97
N HIS A 23 11.72 4.07 4.20
CA HIS A 23 11.45 2.77 3.58
C HIS A 23 12.53 2.38 2.57
N LEU A 24 12.97 3.30 1.70
CA LEU A 24 14.05 3.05 0.74
C LEU A 24 15.38 2.69 1.43
N ASP A 25 15.70 3.35 2.53
CA ASP A 25 16.90 3.06 3.32
C ASP A 25 16.84 1.64 3.91
N THR A 26 15.66 1.24 4.40
CA THR A 26 15.44 -0.13 4.91
C THR A 26 15.55 -1.17 3.79
N GLU A 27 14.99 -0.90 2.62
CA GLU A 27 15.13 -1.80 1.46
C GLU A 27 16.59 -1.94 1.01
N ALA A 28 17.37 -0.85 1.02
CA ALA A 28 18.79 -0.87 0.72
C ALA A 28 19.57 -1.67 1.76
N TYR A 29 19.24 -1.52 3.04
CA TYR A 29 19.83 -2.30 4.13
C TYR A 29 19.59 -3.81 3.95
N LEU A 30 18.36 -4.22 3.64
CA LEU A 30 18.02 -5.63 3.40
C LEU A 30 18.76 -6.20 2.18
N ARG A 31 18.87 -5.42 1.10
CA ARG A 31 19.64 -5.78 -0.11
C ARG A 31 21.11 -6.02 0.17
N ALA A 32 21.73 -5.17 0.99
CA ALA A 32 23.16 -5.23 1.28
C ALA A 32 23.54 -6.42 2.19
N ARG A 33 22.58 -6.98 2.94
CA ARG A 33 22.89 -7.97 3.99
C ARG A 33 22.96 -9.43 3.55
N GLY A 34 22.65 -9.75 2.30
CA GLY A 34 22.71 -11.13 1.79
C GLY A 34 21.74 -12.10 2.49
N ILE A 35 20.70 -11.56 3.15
CA ILE A 35 19.63 -12.33 3.81
C ILE A 35 18.53 -12.59 2.78
N THR A 36 17.85 -13.74 2.86
CA THR A 36 16.67 -14.00 2.04
C THR A 36 15.50 -13.13 2.48
N TYR A 37 14.93 -12.34 1.57
CA TYR A 37 13.80 -11.46 1.86
C TYR A 37 12.82 -11.33 0.69
N THR A 38 11.62 -10.85 0.99
CA THR A 38 10.62 -10.36 0.05
C THR A 38 10.16 -8.98 0.49
N ILE A 39 10.20 -8.00 -0.42
CA ILE A 39 9.65 -6.66 -0.19
C ILE A 39 8.27 -6.59 -0.86
N LEU A 40 7.26 -6.27 -0.08
CA LEU A 40 5.88 -6.03 -0.53
C LEU A 40 5.66 -4.51 -0.53
N ARG A 41 5.53 -3.90 -1.72
CA ARG A 41 5.24 -2.46 -1.83
C ARG A 41 3.75 -2.25 -1.98
N GLU A 42 3.13 -1.66 -0.96
CA GLU A 42 1.68 -1.45 -0.92
C GLU A 42 1.31 0.00 -1.29
N GLY A 43 0.17 0.13 -1.95
CA GLY A 43 -0.46 1.43 -2.23
C GLY A 43 -1.16 2.01 -1.00
N VAL A 44 -1.88 3.10 -1.20
CA VAL A 44 -2.66 3.73 -0.11
C VAL A 44 -3.78 2.79 0.32
N TYR A 45 -3.92 2.59 1.63
CA TYR A 45 -5.01 1.78 2.17
C TYR A 45 -6.36 2.45 1.92
N MET A 46 -7.30 1.72 1.33
CA MET A 46 -8.65 2.23 1.04
C MET A 46 -9.38 2.68 2.31
N GLU A 47 -9.10 2.05 3.43
CA GLU A 47 -9.67 2.37 4.74
C GLU A 47 -9.17 3.70 5.29
N SER A 48 -8.07 4.23 4.74
CA SER A 48 -7.48 5.52 5.13
C SER A 48 -8.01 6.69 4.29
N PHE A 49 -8.88 6.47 3.31
CA PHE A 49 -9.46 7.54 2.49
C PHE A 49 -10.10 8.68 3.31
N PRO A 50 -10.82 8.42 4.42
CA PRO A 50 -11.37 9.51 5.24
C PRO A 50 -10.32 10.54 5.70
N VAL A 51 -9.05 10.13 5.88
CA VAL A 51 -7.94 11.03 6.20
C VAL A 51 -7.70 12.06 5.11
N PHE A 52 -7.75 11.63 3.85
CA PHE A 52 -7.50 12.49 2.70
C PHE A 52 -8.71 13.34 2.32
N LEU A 53 -9.90 12.99 2.82
CA LEU A 53 -11.17 13.67 2.54
C LEU A 53 -11.62 14.60 3.69
N GLY A 54 -10.73 14.92 4.61
CA GLY A 54 -11.00 15.89 5.68
C GLY A 54 -11.85 15.36 6.83
N PHE A 55 -11.95 14.04 7.01
CA PHE A 55 -12.61 13.26 8.09
C PHE A 55 -14.07 13.59 8.46
N PHE A 56 -14.43 14.87 8.60
CA PHE A 56 -15.67 15.40 9.16
C PHE A 56 -16.34 16.48 8.28
N GLY A 57 -15.75 16.86 7.14
CA GLY A 57 -16.31 17.82 6.19
C GLY A 57 -17.25 17.19 5.15
N ALA A 58 -18.35 16.58 5.57
CA ALA A 58 -19.37 16.08 4.65
C ALA A 58 -20.24 17.25 4.15
N GLY A 59 -19.89 17.81 3.00
CA GLY A 59 -20.68 18.89 2.37
C GLY A 59 -20.36 19.16 0.90
N HIS A 60 -19.52 18.34 0.27
CA HIS A 60 -19.09 18.52 -1.11
C HIS A 60 -19.27 17.20 -1.87
N ASP A 61 -19.78 17.30 -3.10
CA ASP A 61 -19.96 16.15 -4.01
C ASP A 61 -18.69 15.82 -4.81
N GLU A 62 -17.64 16.62 -4.64
CA GLU A 62 -16.37 16.52 -5.36
C GLU A 62 -15.19 16.32 -4.41
N VAL A 63 -14.27 15.44 -4.82
CA VAL A 63 -13.03 15.15 -4.12
C VAL A 63 -11.86 15.59 -4.98
N VAL A 64 -11.05 16.51 -4.47
CA VAL A 64 -9.80 16.94 -5.12
C VAL A 64 -8.63 16.16 -4.55
N VAL A 65 -7.99 15.35 -5.39
CA VAL A 65 -6.78 14.59 -5.03
C VAL A 65 -5.54 15.30 -5.57
N PRO A 66 -4.45 15.40 -4.80
CA PRO A 66 -3.20 15.99 -5.30
C PRO A 66 -2.63 15.20 -6.49
N GLY A 67 -2.46 15.86 -7.63
CA GLY A 67 -1.83 15.31 -8.83
C GLY A 67 -2.24 16.07 -10.08
N ASP A 68 -1.27 16.63 -10.81
CA ASP A 68 -1.54 17.38 -12.04
C ASP A 68 -2.06 16.45 -13.15
N GLY A 69 -3.38 16.39 -13.32
CA GLY A 69 -4.08 16.02 -14.56
C GLY A 69 -3.88 14.61 -15.12
N GLY A 70 -3.09 13.72 -14.49
CA GLY A 70 -2.82 12.39 -15.02
C GLY A 70 -2.11 11.40 -14.10
N GLY A 71 -1.84 11.77 -12.84
CA GLY A 71 -1.27 10.88 -11.85
C GLY A 71 -2.25 9.75 -11.48
N ARG A 72 -1.75 8.50 -11.39
CA ARG A 72 -2.53 7.36 -10.90
C ARG A 72 -2.23 7.11 -9.43
N LEU A 73 -3.28 6.99 -8.61
CA LEU A 73 -3.18 6.57 -7.23
C LEU A 73 -3.33 5.04 -7.15
N GLY A 74 -2.29 4.35 -6.71
CA GLY A 74 -2.38 2.92 -6.40
C GLY A 74 -3.00 2.73 -5.01
N CYS A 75 -4.10 1.98 -4.94
CA CYS A 75 -4.77 1.67 -3.68
C CYS A 75 -4.69 0.18 -3.35
N ALA A 76 -4.59 -0.14 -2.06
CA ALA A 76 -4.65 -1.49 -1.54
C ALA A 76 -5.84 -1.60 -0.57
N GLY A 77 -6.68 -2.61 -0.73
CA GLY A 77 -7.69 -2.96 0.26
C GLY A 77 -7.18 -4.08 1.16
N ARG A 78 -7.54 -4.07 2.43
CA ARG A 78 -7.36 -5.29 3.25
C ARG A 78 -8.58 -6.19 3.06
N PRO A 79 -8.39 -7.46 2.65
CA PRO A 79 -9.50 -8.41 2.58
C PRO A 79 -10.10 -8.59 3.97
N ARG A 80 -11.43 -8.68 4.05
CA ARG A 80 -12.09 -9.02 5.31
C ARG A 80 -11.86 -10.50 5.58
N ARG A 81 -11.79 -10.87 6.87
CA ARG A 81 -11.49 -12.24 7.34
C ARG A 81 -12.42 -13.34 6.79
N GLY A 82 -13.54 -13.01 6.12
CA GLY A 82 -14.43 -13.97 5.46
C GLY A 82 -14.29 -14.05 3.93
N ASP A 83 -13.60 -13.12 3.29
CA ASP A 83 -13.52 -13.03 1.81
C ASP A 83 -12.59 -14.12 1.24
N ASP A 84 -11.56 -14.50 1.99
CA ASP A 84 -10.62 -15.57 1.62
C ASP A 84 -11.29 -16.96 1.61
N GLU A 85 -12.32 -17.16 2.43
CA GLU A 85 -13.02 -18.43 2.54
C GLU A 85 -14.01 -18.65 1.37
N ASP A 86 -14.67 -17.58 0.89
CA ASP A 86 -15.52 -17.65 -0.31
C ASP A 86 -14.68 -17.90 -1.58
N HIS A 87 -13.49 -17.29 -1.67
CA HIS A 87 -12.59 -17.50 -2.81
C HIS A 87 -12.07 -18.95 -2.88
N ARG A 88 -11.80 -19.59 -1.73
CA ARG A 88 -11.46 -21.03 -1.66
C ARG A 88 -12.65 -21.92 -2.03
N ARG A 89 -13.87 -21.60 -1.59
CA ARG A 89 -15.07 -22.39 -1.89
C ARG A 89 -15.44 -22.37 -3.37
N ARG A 90 -15.19 -21.25 -4.07
CA ARG A 90 -15.42 -21.13 -5.52
C ARG A 90 -14.41 -21.92 -6.36
N ARG A 91 -13.18 -22.11 -5.89
CA ARG A 91 -12.16 -22.93 -6.58
C ARG A 91 -12.39 -24.44 -6.45
N ILE A 92 -13.08 -24.90 -5.41
CA ILE A 92 -13.36 -26.33 -5.18
C ILE A 92 -14.60 -26.80 -5.98
N ARG A 93 -15.42 -25.87 -6.49
CA ARG A 93 -16.63 -26.16 -7.29
C ARG A 93 -16.44 -26.04 -8.81
N ARG A 94 -15.20 -26.08 -9.31
CA ARG A 94 -14.88 -26.12 -10.74
C ARG A 94 -13.99 -27.30 -11.07
#